data_AF-A0A2R5GDI0-F1
#
_entry.id   AF-A0A2R5GDI0-F1
#
_cell.length_a   1.000
_cell.length_b   1.000
_cell.length_c   1.000
_cell.angle_alpha   90.00
_cell.angle_beta   90.00
_cell.angle_gamma   90.00
#
_symmetry.space_group_name_H-M   'P 1'
#
loop_
_entity.id
_entity.type
_entity.pdbx_description
1 polymer ?
#
loop_
_entity_poly.entity_id
_entity_poly.type
_entity_poly.pdbx_seq_one_letter_code
_entity_poly.pdbx_strand_id
1 'polypeptide(L)'
;MARLAFAAVLAVAGGCGMVNAQDGSAGDACYSLTTHQVTCGVSEATCLASNTDGETPIAYWYEEGSTLNDCCLCCEGCDESAEPDDGSCDLYKDNRINGECEVGPGESAGSCYDSTTHEVYCAVDEATCLSGNTDTEYRFGWYEPGFVSSSPFGDGAGCCHCCGGCNHTDETGTNCTDAYYTDGECGHVGGTSSDLFNSPATRAVMSIVLMIVATVMLSL
;
A
#
# COMPACT_ATOMS: atom_id res chain seq x y z
N MET A 1 41.08 16.05 -41.65
CA MET A 1 40.02 15.02 -41.51
C MET A 1 40.22 14.34 -40.17
N ALA A 2 39.62 14.87 -39.10
CA ALA A 2 39.75 14.34 -37.76
C ALA A 2 38.52 13.45 -37.47
N ARG A 3 38.74 12.17 -37.17
CA ARG A 3 37.69 11.24 -36.76
C ARG A 3 37.53 11.35 -35.24
N LEU A 4 36.40 11.87 -34.78
CA LEU A 4 35.96 11.68 -33.40
C LEU A 4 35.51 10.23 -33.25
N ALA A 5 36.13 9.51 -32.31
CA ALA A 5 35.65 8.23 -31.84
C ALA A 5 34.72 8.49 -30.65
N PHE A 6 33.43 8.19 -30.82
CA PHE A 6 32.48 8.07 -29.71
C PHE A 6 32.74 6.72 -29.01
N ALA A 7 33.15 6.78 -27.75
CA ALA A 7 33.15 5.60 -26.88
C ALA A 7 31.69 5.29 -26.51
N ALA A 8 31.18 4.18 -27.04
CA ALA A 8 29.92 3.62 -26.58
C ALA A 8 30.15 2.99 -25.20
N VAL A 9 29.61 3.61 -24.16
CA VAL A 9 29.46 2.99 -22.85
C VAL A 9 28.33 1.97 -22.99
N LEU A 10 28.69 0.70 -22.96
CA LEU A 10 27.72 -0.39 -22.91
C LEU A 10 27.23 -0.49 -21.45
N ALA A 11 26.15 0.21 -21.13
CA ALA A 11 25.40 -0.04 -19.91
C ALA A 11 24.72 -1.41 -20.05
N VAL A 12 25.08 -2.35 -19.18
CA VAL A 12 24.37 -3.62 -19.06
C VAL A 12 23.05 -3.31 -18.35
N ALA A 13 21.98 -3.15 -19.13
CA ALA A 13 20.62 -3.16 -18.62
C ALA A 13 20.30 -4.58 -18.13
N GLY A 14 20.41 -4.80 -16.82
CA GLY A 14 19.73 -5.88 -16.14
C GLY A 14 18.24 -5.54 -16.12
N GLY A 15 17.52 -5.96 -17.16
CA GLY A 15 16.09 -5.67 -17.30
C GLY A 15 15.26 -6.55 -16.36
N CYS A 16 14.52 -5.92 -15.45
CA CYS A 16 13.26 -6.48 -14.97
C CYS A 16 12.18 -6.12 -16.01
N GLY A 17 11.47 -7.14 -16.48
CA GLY A 17 10.53 -7.07 -17.59
C GLY A 17 9.25 -6.33 -17.24
N MET A 18 8.73 -5.60 -18.24
CA MET A 18 7.51 -4.81 -18.17
C MET A 18 6.25 -5.67 -17.98
N VAL A 19 5.49 -5.45 -16.90
CA VAL A 19 4.01 -5.46 -16.84
C VAL A 19 3.57 -4.69 -15.58
N ASN A 20 2.90 -3.55 -15.77
CA ASN A 20 2.26 -2.67 -14.78
C ASN A 20 3.04 -2.29 -13.52
N ALA A 21 3.23 -0.98 -13.32
CA ALA A 21 3.92 -0.40 -12.17
C ALA A 21 3.31 -0.85 -10.84
N GLN A 22 4.00 -1.73 -10.12
CA GLN A 22 4.03 -1.83 -8.65
C GLN A 22 4.96 -2.98 -8.29
N ASP A 23 6.15 -2.61 -7.79
CA ASP A 23 7.08 -3.36 -6.93
C ASP A 23 8.52 -2.92 -7.24
N GLY A 24 9.05 -2.01 -6.42
CA GLY A 24 10.49 -1.76 -6.30
C GLY A 24 11.14 -0.76 -7.26
N SER A 25 10.55 0.43 -7.47
CA SER A 25 11.26 1.48 -8.18
C SER A 25 12.09 2.35 -7.22
N ALA A 26 13.35 1.94 -7.04
CA ALA A 26 14.41 2.80 -6.53
C ALA A 26 14.56 3.92 -7.54
N GLY A 27 14.11 5.12 -7.18
CA GLY A 27 14.15 6.20 -8.14
C GLY A 27 13.53 7.50 -7.69
N ASP A 28 13.80 8.49 -8.51
CA ASP A 28 13.43 9.88 -8.34
C ASP A 28 11.95 10.10 -8.02
N ALA A 29 11.65 11.20 -7.32
CA ALA A 29 10.32 11.57 -6.90
C ALA A 29 9.74 12.72 -7.75
N CYS A 30 8.43 12.70 -7.97
CA CYS A 30 7.68 13.82 -8.50
C CYS A 30 6.60 14.25 -7.52
N TYR A 31 6.67 15.48 -7.05
CA TYR A 31 5.67 16.09 -6.19
C TYR A 31 4.76 17.00 -7.02
N SER A 32 3.46 16.72 -7.00
CA SER A 32 2.44 17.55 -7.63
C SER A 32 1.97 18.65 -6.68
N LEU A 33 2.09 19.91 -7.08
CA LEU A 33 1.56 21.06 -6.33
C LEU A 33 0.03 21.17 -6.41
N THR A 34 -0.58 20.53 -7.41
CA THR A 34 -2.02 20.57 -7.62
C THR A 34 -2.75 19.58 -6.70
N THR A 35 -2.21 18.37 -6.59
CA THR A 35 -2.81 17.28 -5.81
C THR A 35 -2.12 17.07 -4.46
N HIS A 36 -0.98 17.72 -4.23
CA HIS A 36 -0.12 17.50 -3.07
C HIS A 36 0.34 16.04 -2.90
N GLN A 37 0.36 15.27 -3.99
CA GLN A 37 0.77 13.87 -3.99
C GLN A 37 2.20 13.71 -4.49
N VAL A 38 2.89 12.70 -3.95
CA VAL A 38 4.22 12.28 -4.38
C VAL A 38 4.09 11.00 -5.20
N THR A 39 4.73 10.96 -6.36
CA THR A 39 4.89 9.75 -7.18
C THR A 39 6.36 9.39 -7.24
N CYS A 40 6.71 8.16 -6.90
CA CYS A 40 8.09 7.67 -6.92
C CYS A 40 8.43 6.93 -8.23
N GLY A 41 9.72 6.82 -8.54
CA GLY A 41 10.20 6.08 -9.71
C GLY A 41 9.88 6.74 -11.05
N VAL A 42 9.76 8.08 -11.07
CA VAL A 42 9.37 8.85 -12.27
C VAL A 42 10.53 9.71 -12.76
N SER A 43 10.82 9.64 -14.06
CA SER A 43 11.89 10.44 -14.65
C SER A 43 11.59 11.95 -14.58
N GLU A 44 12.64 12.77 -14.53
CA GLU A 44 12.53 14.24 -14.55
C GLU A 44 11.68 14.73 -15.72
N ALA A 45 11.91 14.18 -16.91
CA ALA A 45 11.14 14.53 -18.10
C ALA A 45 9.64 14.21 -17.95
N THR A 46 9.30 13.09 -17.32
CA THR A 46 7.90 12.70 -17.06
C THR A 46 7.26 13.62 -16.02
N CYS A 47 7.97 13.91 -14.92
CA CYS A 47 7.47 14.78 -13.86
C CYS A 47 7.19 16.20 -14.38
N LEU A 48 8.14 16.76 -15.13
CA LEU A 48 8.05 18.12 -15.63
C LEU A 48 7.18 18.26 -16.88
N ALA A 49 6.79 17.15 -17.54
CA ALA A 49 5.87 17.20 -18.67
C ALA A 49 4.49 17.79 -18.30
N SER A 50 4.12 17.71 -17.02
CA SER A 50 2.90 18.32 -16.49
C SER A 50 2.99 19.86 -16.44
N ASN A 51 4.18 20.45 -16.47
CA ASN A 51 4.38 21.90 -16.44
C ASN A 51 4.18 22.55 -17.82
N THR A 52 3.00 22.37 -18.44
CA THR A 52 2.73 22.81 -19.82
C THR A 52 2.54 24.32 -19.98
N ASP A 53 2.23 25.02 -18.90
CA ASP A 53 1.66 26.37 -19.00
C ASP A 53 2.71 27.48 -18.90
N GLY A 54 3.97 27.13 -18.61
CA GLY A 54 5.12 28.04 -18.65
C GLY A 54 5.11 29.20 -17.63
N GLU A 55 4.01 29.44 -16.92
CA GLU A 55 3.88 30.56 -15.98
C GLU A 55 4.08 30.14 -14.51
N THR A 56 3.76 28.90 -14.15
CA THR A 56 4.01 28.34 -12.81
C THR A 56 4.30 26.84 -12.88
N PRO A 57 5.35 26.33 -12.20
CA PRO A 57 5.51 24.90 -12.01
C PRO A 57 4.28 24.34 -11.29
N ILE A 58 3.71 23.25 -11.79
CA ILE A 58 2.67 22.45 -11.12
C ILE A 58 3.23 21.14 -10.55
N ALA A 59 4.49 20.81 -10.86
CA ALA A 59 5.21 19.69 -10.29
C ALA A 59 6.70 20.00 -10.07
N TYR A 60 7.27 19.44 -9.01
CA TYR A 60 8.70 19.45 -8.70
C TYR A 60 9.26 18.03 -8.75
N TRP A 61 10.40 17.89 -9.40
CA TRP A 61 11.15 16.63 -9.43
C TRP A 61 12.29 16.67 -8.40
N TYR A 62 12.56 15.54 -7.79
CA TYR A 62 13.60 15.35 -6.79
C TYR A 62 14.40 14.09 -7.08
N GLU A 63 15.71 14.16 -6.92
CA GLU A 63 16.59 12.99 -6.99
C GLU A 63 16.25 11.98 -5.89
N GLU A 64 16.58 10.71 -6.13
CA GLU A 64 16.51 9.63 -5.13
C GLU A 64 17.11 10.05 -3.77
N GLY A 65 16.45 9.68 -2.66
CA GLY A 65 16.88 10.00 -1.29
C GLY A 65 16.62 11.46 -0.85
N SER A 66 15.95 12.27 -1.67
CA SER A 66 15.59 13.63 -1.28
C SER A 66 14.56 13.68 -0.15
N THR A 67 14.76 14.63 0.76
CA THR A 67 13.84 14.93 1.87
C THR A 67 13.16 16.29 1.67
N LEU A 68 11.87 16.38 1.97
CA LEU A 68 11.11 17.63 2.03
C LEU A 68 10.60 17.84 3.46
N ASN A 69 11.01 18.93 4.11
CA ASN A 69 10.71 19.20 5.53
C ASN A 69 11.15 18.05 6.45
N ASP A 70 12.35 17.52 6.24
CA ASP A 70 12.91 16.38 6.98
C ASP A 70 12.11 15.07 6.82
N CYS A 71 11.22 15.00 5.82
CA CYS A 71 10.47 13.81 5.45
C CYS A 71 10.95 13.25 4.13
N CYS A 72 11.17 11.94 4.06
CA CYS A 72 11.50 11.24 2.84
C CYS A 72 10.34 11.35 1.85
N LEU A 73 10.64 11.80 0.63
CA LEU A 73 9.66 11.84 -0.46
C LEU A 73 9.38 10.44 -1.03
N CYS A 74 10.44 9.63 -1.11
CA CYS A 74 10.36 8.25 -1.57
C CYS A 74 11.14 7.33 -0.64
N CYS A 75 10.71 6.08 -0.61
CA CYS A 75 11.15 5.06 0.31
C CYS A 75 12.59 4.58 0.12
N GLU A 76 13.01 4.38 -1.13
CA GLU A 76 14.37 3.91 -1.41
C GLU A 76 15.37 5.08 -1.45
N GLY A 77 16.57 4.82 -0.91
CA GLY A 77 17.69 5.75 -0.91
C GLY A 77 17.63 6.85 0.15
N CYS A 78 16.53 6.96 0.91
CA CYS A 78 16.42 7.93 2.00
C CYS A 78 16.93 7.36 3.33
N ASP A 79 17.60 8.20 4.13
CA ASP A 79 17.98 7.86 5.50
C ASP A 79 16.79 8.12 6.44
N GLU A 80 15.97 7.10 6.66
CA GLU A 80 14.80 7.19 7.53
C GLU A 80 15.15 7.52 8.99
N SER A 81 16.40 7.31 9.41
CA SER A 81 16.84 7.68 10.76
C SER A 81 16.92 9.19 10.98
N ALA A 82 16.83 9.97 9.91
CA ALA A 82 16.76 11.42 9.95
C ALA A 82 15.33 11.98 10.02
N GLU A 83 14.30 11.14 9.84
CA GLU A 83 12.91 11.59 9.91
C GLU A 83 12.47 11.82 11.37
N PRO A 84 11.59 12.83 11.62
CA PRO A 84 11.00 13.02 12.94
C PRO A 84 9.99 11.90 13.28
N ASP A 85 10.11 11.34 14.49
CA ASP A 85 9.22 10.29 15.03
C ASP A 85 7.84 10.82 15.50
N ASP A 86 7.41 12.02 15.05
CA ASP A 86 6.21 12.71 15.56
C ASP A 86 5.00 12.64 14.62
N GLY A 87 5.08 11.86 13.54
CA GLY A 87 4.03 11.73 12.53
C GLY A 87 3.91 12.92 11.58
N SER A 88 4.80 13.93 11.64
CA SER A 88 4.72 15.10 10.75
C SER A 88 4.90 14.73 9.27
N CYS A 89 5.45 13.55 9.00
CA CYS A 89 5.73 13.07 7.65
C CYS A 89 4.60 12.23 7.03
N ASP A 90 3.51 11.99 7.76
CA ASP A 90 2.43 11.10 7.30
C ASP A 90 1.77 11.59 5.99
N LEU A 91 1.74 12.90 5.76
CA LEU A 91 1.23 13.51 4.52
C LEU A 91 2.07 13.19 3.26
N TYR A 92 3.33 12.79 3.45
CA TYR A 92 4.25 12.44 2.36
C TYR A 92 4.44 10.92 2.21
N LYS A 93 3.73 10.12 3.03
CA LYS A 93 3.99 8.69 3.28
C LYS A 93 2.82 7.77 2.89
N ASP A 94 2.06 8.11 1.84
CA ASP A 94 0.78 7.48 1.45
C ASP A 94 0.82 5.96 1.11
N ASN A 95 1.90 5.24 1.44
CA ASN A 95 2.04 3.80 1.22
C ASN A 95 2.98 3.14 2.24
N ARG A 96 2.93 3.44 3.55
CA ARG A 96 3.64 2.61 4.56
C ARG A 96 2.68 1.71 5.33
N ILE A 97 3.06 0.44 5.52
CA ILE A 97 2.52 -0.46 6.56
C ILE A 97 3.63 -0.70 7.59
N ASN A 98 3.32 -0.60 8.89
CA ASN A 98 4.22 -0.91 10.01
C ASN A 98 5.53 -0.10 10.12
N GLY A 99 5.58 1.12 9.58
CA GLY A 99 6.74 2.02 9.73
C GLY A 99 7.93 1.67 8.84
N GLU A 100 7.89 0.52 8.16
CA GLU A 100 8.79 0.18 7.07
C GLU A 100 8.20 0.70 5.75
N CYS A 101 9.09 1.16 4.89
CA CYS A 101 8.78 1.53 3.52
C CYS A 101 8.52 0.29 2.65
N GLU A 102 7.61 -0.57 3.11
CA GLU A 102 6.98 -1.54 2.23
C GLU A 102 6.05 -0.75 1.34
N VAL A 103 6.18 -0.91 0.01
CA VAL A 103 5.16 -0.51 -0.95
C VAL A 103 3.84 -1.00 -0.36
N GLY A 104 3.03 -0.10 0.23
CA GLY A 104 1.73 -0.44 0.78
C GLY A 104 1.07 -1.39 -0.22
N PRO A 105 0.61 -2.58 0.22
CA PRO A 105 0.37 -3.73 -0.63
C PRO A 105 -0.35 -3.22 -1.85
N GLY A 106 0.36 -3.23 -2.99
CA GLY A 106 -0.15 -2.66 -4.25
C GLY A 106 -1.58 -3.14 -4.46
N GLU A 107 -2.43 -2.31 -5.08
CA GLU A 107 -3.89 -2.50 -5.21
C GLU A 107 -4.42 -3.75 -4.48
N SER A 108 -4.95 -3.58 -3.26
CA SER A 108 -5.41 -4.71 -2.43
C SER A 108 -6.15 -5.74 -3.29
N ALA A 109 -5.85 -7.03 -3.15
CA ALA A 109 -6.55 -8.10 -3.90
C ALA A 109 -8.08 -8.14 -3.65
N GLY A 110 -8.58 -7.26 -2.78
CA GLY A 110 -9.96 -7.01 -2.45
C GLY A 110 -10.15 -6.95 -0.93
N SER A 111 -11.41 -6.97 -0.51
CA SER A 111 -11.77 -7.16 0.89
C SER A 111 -12.77 -8.30 1.01
N CYS A 112 -12.67 -9.07 2.10
CA CYS A 112 -13.61 -10.11 2.43
C CYS A 112 -14.38 -9.72 3.69
N TYR A 113 -15.69 -9.57 3.57
CA TYR A 113 -16.58 -9.22 4.67
C TYR A 113 -17.26 -10.48 5.22
N ASP A 114 -17.16 -10.71 6.53
CA ASP A 114 -17.90 -11.76 7.22
C ASP A 114 -19.21 -11.19 7.77
N SER A 115 -20.34 -11.57 7.16
CA SER A 115 -21.67 -11.12 7.59
C SER A 115 -22.10 -11.62 8.98
N THR A 116 -21.39 -12.60 9.55
CA THR A 116 -21.66 -13.14 10.89
C THR A 116 -20.98 -12.31 11.97
N THR A 117 -19.70 -11.98 11.79
CA THR A 117 -18.92 -11.21 12.77
C THR A 117 -18.92 -9.71 12.50
N HIS A 118 -19.35 -9.32 11.29
CA HIS A 118 -19.23 -7.95 10.76
C HIS A 118 -17.78 -7.47 10.63
N GLU A 119 -16.83 -8.39 10.51
CA GLU A 119 -15.42 -8.08 10.32
C GLU A 119 -15.07 -7.99 8.83
N VAL A 120 -14.09 -7.17 8.50
CA VAL A 120 -13.53 -6.99 7.16
C VAL A 120 -12.09 -7.47 7.18
N TYR A 121 -11.73 -8.33 6.22
CA TYR A 121 -10.38 -8.85 6.02
C TYR A 121 -9.81 -8.28 4.71
N CYS A 122 -8.68 -7.60 4.79
CA CYS A 122 -8.05 -6.93 3.65
C CYS A 122 -7.04 -7.80 2.90
N ALA A 123 -6.72 -7.40 1.67
CA ALA A 123 -5.80 -8.12 0.77
C ALA A 123 -6.17 -9.59 0.52
N VAL A 124 -7.47 -9.90 0.53
CA VAL A 124 -8.00 -11.25 0.26
C VAL A 124 -8.56 -11.30 -1.15
N ASP A 125 -8.08 -12.23 -1.96
CA ASP A 125 -8.62 -12.46 -3.30
C ASP A 125 -10.04 -13.08 -3.26
N GLU A 126 -10.81 -12.89 -4.33
CA GLU A 126 -12.21 -13.34 -4.42
C GLU A 126 -12.36 -14.85 -4.20
N ALA A 127 -11.45 -15.66 -4.76
CA ALA A 127 -11.54 -17.11 -4.65
C ALA A 127 -11.31 -17.56 -3.19
N THR A 128 -10.31 -16.98 -2.52
CA THR A 128 -10.05 -17.25 -1.10
C THR A 128 -11.23 -16.82 -0.22
N CYS A 129 -11.77 -15.61 -0.43
CA CYS A 129 -12.90 -15.11 0.35
C CYS A 129 -14.14 -16.00 0.21
N LEU A 130 -14.50 -16.36 -1.02
CA LEU A 130 -15.70 -17.14 -1.29
C LEU A 130 -15.52 -18.64 -1.01
N SER A 131 -14.29 -19.14 -0.86
CA SER A 131 -14.04 -20.56 -0.51
C SER A 131 -14.64 -20.96 0.85
N GLY A 132 -14.85 -20.00 1.74
CA GLY A 132 -15.51 -20.20 3.03
C GLY A 132 -17.03 -20.31 2.94
N ASN A 133 -17.63 -20.00 1.79
CA ASN A 133 -19.07 -20.14 1.57
C ASN A 133 -19.41 -21.60 1.26
N THR A 134 -20.36 -22.16 1.99
CA THR A 134 -20.96 -23.46 1.67
C THR A 134 -22.27 -23.25 0.91
N ASP A 135 -22.73 -24.26 0.17
CA ASP A 135 -23.89 -24.16 -0.74
C ASP A 135 -25.18 -23.57 -0.11
N THR A 136 -25.29 -23.57 1.21
CA THR A 136 -26.48 -23.11 1.93
C THR A 136 -26.33 -21.81 2.70
N GLU A 137 -25.11 -21.26 2.83
CA GLU A 137 -24.86 -20.09 3.68
C GLU A 137 -23.90 -19.12 3.00
N TYR A 138 -24.44 -17.98 2.58
CA TYR A 138 -23.68 -16.84 2.08
C TYR A 138 -23.15 -16.06 3.28
N ARG A 139 -22.00 -16.48 3.78
CA ARG A 139 -21.37 -15.87 4.97
C ARG A 139 -20.41 -14.76 4.57
N PHE A 140 -19.55 -15.04 3.61
CA PHE A 140 -18.49 -14.13 3.16
C PHE A 140 -18.90 -13.41 1.88
N GLY A 141 -18.71 -12.09 1.87
CA GLY A 141 -18.87 -11.25 0.68
C GLY A 141 -17.54 -10.66 0.28
N TRP A 142 -17.11 -10.91 -0.95
CA TRP A 142 -15.92 -10.26 -1.49
C TRP A 142 -16.27 -8.92 -2.15
N TYR A 143 -15.39 -7.93 -2.00
CA TYR A 143 -15.48 -6.62 -2.64
C TYR A 143 -14.15 -6.25 -3.29
N GLU A 144 -14.22 -5.53 -4.40
CA GLU A 144 -13.06 -5.06 -5.14
C GLU A 144 -12.18 -4.08 -4.33
N PRO A 145 -10.87 -3.95 -4.65
CA PRO A 145 -10.02 -2.90 -4.10
C PRO A 145 -10.68 -1.52 -4.14
N GLY A 146 -10.52 -0.76 -3.06
CA GLY A 146 -11.07 0.59 -2.92
C GLY A 146 -12.59 0.66 -2.71
N PHE A 147 -13.25 -0.47 -2.42
CA PHE A 147 -14.68 -0.46 -2.09
C PHE A 147 -14.99 0.40 -0.86
N VAL A 148 -15.83 1.41 -1.07
CA VAL A 148 -16.41 2.27 -0.03
C VAL A 148 -17.78 1.72 0.38
N SER A 149 -17.95 1.41 1.66
CA SER A 149 -19.20 0.91 2.22
C SER A 149 -20.33 1.93 2.01
N SER A 150 -21.37 1.52 1.28
CA SER A 150 -22.58 2.32 1.07
C SER A 150 -23.64 2.13 2.16
N SER A 151 -23.30 1.38 3.23
CA SER A 151 -24.24 1.14 4.32
C SER A 151 -24.66 2.47 4.94
N PRO A 152 -25.96 2.83 4.98
CA PRO A 152 -26.42 4.03 5.65
C PRO A 152 -26.43 3.88 7.19
N PHE A 153 -26.04 2.71 7.70
CA PHE A 153 -26.10 2.37 9.12
C PHE A 153 -24.77 1.77 9.59
N GLY A 154 -24.29 2.23 10.74
CA GLY A 154 -23.07 1.74 11.40
C GLY A 154 -21.89 2.69 11.29
N ASP A 155 -20.87 2.44 12.09
CA ASP A 155 -19.68 3.31 12.21
C ASP A 155 -18.81 3.32 10.93
N GLY A 156 -19.00 2.33 10.05
CA GLY A 156 -18.33 2.21 8.76
C GLY A 156 -19.10 2.79 7.56
N ALA A 157 -20.21 3.47 7.78
CA ALA A 157 -20.97 4.09 6.70
C ALA A 157 -20.12 5.12 5.93
N GLY A 158 -19.91 4.89 4.62
CA GLY A 158 -19.14 5.80 3.78
C GLY A 158 -17.63 5.71 3.96
N CYS A 159 -17.12 4.60 4.50
CA CYS A 159 -15.68 4.37 4.67
C CYS A 159 -15.20 3.22 3.80
N CYS A 160 -13.93 3.25 3.42
CA CYS A 160 -13.29 2.15 2.74
C CYS A 160 -13.21 0.92 3.64
N HIS A 161 -13.37 -0.25 3.01
CA HIS A 161 -13.15 -1.53 3.69
C HIS A 161 -11.67 -1.75 4.01
N CYS A 162 -10.79 -1.31 3.12
CA CYS A 162 -9.34 -1.49 3.19
C CYS A 162 -8.65 -0.23 2.67
N CYS A 163 -7.48 0.10 3.20
CA CYS A 163 -6.75 1.29 2.73
C CYS A 163 -5.98 1.05 1.45
N GLY A 164 -5.39 -0.14 1.30
CA GLY A 164 -4.69 -0.50 0.08
C GLY A 164 -5.63 -0.37 -1.12
N GLY A 165 -5.34 0.57 -2.02
CA GLY A 165 -6.13 0.85 -3.22
C GLY A 165 -7.42 1.67 -3.00
N CYS A 166 -7.63 2.25 -1.81
CA CYS A 166 -8.77 3.14 -1.55
C CYS A 166 -8.51 4.57 -2.02
N ASN A 167 -9.51 5.17 -2.65
CA ASN A 167 -9.56 6.62 -2.82
C ASN A 167 -10.22 7.26 -1.59
N HIS A 168 -9.41 7.68 -0.61
CA HIS A 168 -9.92 8.28 0.62
C HIS A 168 -10.66 9.61 0.40
N THR A 169 -10.59 10.23 -0.79
CA THR A 169 -11.44 11.41 -1.09
C THR A 169 -12.91 11.06 -1.29
N ASP A 170 -13.21 9.78 -1.56
CA ASP A 170 -14.57 9.29 -1.77
C ASP A 170 -15.21 8.82 -0.45
N GLU A 171 -14.45 8.79 0.64
CA GLU A 171 -14.97 8.54 1.97
C GLU A 171 -15.86 9.72 2.43
N THR A 172 -17.03 9.37 2.93
CA THR A 172 -18.03 10.31 3.45
C THR A 172 -18.35 10.07 4.92
N GLY A 173 -17.80 9.00 5.50
CA GLY A 173 -17.90 8.69 6.92
C GLY A 173 -17.08 9.66 7.78
N THR A 174 -17.47 9.80 9.04
CA THR A 174 -16.82 10.74 9.97
C THR A 174 -15.72 10.12 10.83
N ASN A 175 -15.61 8.78 10.87
CA ASN A 175 -14.64 8.03 11.70
C ASN A 175 -14.08 6.80 10.96
N CYS A 176 -13.66 6.97 9.70
CA CYS A 176 -13.20 5.83 8.90
C CYS A 176 -11.98 5.12 9.50
N THR A 177 -11.15 5.85 10.25
CA THR A 177 -10.01 5.31 11.00
C THR A 177 -10.40 4.27 12.05
N ASP A 178 -11.54 4.44 12.72
CA ASP A 178 -11.92 3.62 13.86
C ASP A 178 -12.86 2.46 13.47
N ALA A 179 -13.49 2.55 12.30
CA ALA A 179 -14.63 1.73 11.93
C ALA A 179 -14.28 0.39 11.26
N TYR A 180 -13.23 0.35 10.43
CA TYR A 180 -12.85 -0.85 9.69
C TYR A 180 -11.41 -1.30 9.91
N TYR A 181 -10.56 -0.47 10.51
CA TYR A 181 -9.16 -0.78 10.71
C TYR A 181 -8.95 -1.22 12.15
N THR A 182 -9.33 -2.47 12.46
CA THR A 182 -9.05 -3.08 13.77
C THR A 182 -7.55 -3.25 14.05
N ASP A 183 -6.71 -2.97 13.05
CA ASP A 183 -5.30 -3.32 12.98
C ASP A 183 -4.40 -2.08 12.82
N GLY A 184 -4.97 -0.88 12.69
CA GLY A 184 -4.19 0.36 12.56
C GLY A 184 -3.36 0.49 11.27
N GLU A 185 -3.56 -0.37 10.27
CA GLU A 185 -2.77 -0.42 9.01
C GLU A 185 -3.03 0.75 8.05
N CYS A 186 -3.76 1.77 8.50
CA CYS A 186 -4.29 2.86 7.68
C CYS A 186 -4.04 4.26 8.24
N GLY A 187 -3.24 4.35 9.31
CA GLY A 187 -2.80 5.63 9.86
C GLY A 187 -3.41 5.96 11.23
N HIS A 188 -2.83 5.39 12.28
CA HIS A 188 -2.15 6.18 13.31
C HIS A 188 -1.25 5.21 14.08
N VAL A 189 0.07 5.36 13.99
CA VAL A 189 1.03 4.57 14.77
C VAL A 189 0.95 4.96 16.25
N GLY A 190 -0.09 4.47 16.91
CA GLY A 190 -0.23 4.42 18.36
C GLY A 190 -0.29 2.99 18.90
N GLY A 191 -0.20 1.97 18.04
CA GLY A 191 -0.24 0.55 18.41
C GLY A 191 1.14 -0.05 18.59
N THR A 192 1.42 -0.60 19.76
CA THR A 192 2.67 -1.32 20.07
C THR A 192 2.73 -2.66 19.33
N SER A 193 3.93 -3.03 18.87
CA SER A 193 4.30 -4.19 18.04
C SER A 193 4.00 -5.61 18.58
N SER A 194 3.07 -5.77 19.51
CA SER A 194 2.66 -7.06 20.09
C SER A 194 1.57 -7.81 19.32
N ASP A 195 0.89 -7.19 18.36
CA ASP A 195 -0.35 -7.74 17.78
C ASP A 195 -0.19 -8.53 16.47
N LEU A 196 1.01 -8.54 15.86
CA LEU A 196 1.33 -9.35 14.66
C LEU A 196 1.13 -10.87 14.86
N PHE A 197 1.13 -11.34 16.10
CA PHE A 197 0.89 -12.76 16.42
C PHE A 197 -0.59 -13.12 16.56
N ASN A 198 -1.50 -12.15 16.49
CA ASN A 198 -2.93 -12.40 16.72
C ASN A 198 -3.80 -12.26 15.46
N SER A 199 -3.21 -11.93 14.31
CA SER A 199 -3.95 -11.94 13.04
C SER A 199 -4.50 -13.34 12.74
N PRO A 200 -5.78 -13.46 12.34
CA PRO A 200 -6.41 -14.73 12.03
C PRO A 200 -5.76 -15.45 10.83
N ALA A 201 -5.10 -14.73 9.92
CA ALA A 201 -4.28 -15.32 8.87
C ALA A 201 -3.10 -16.13 9.46
N THR A 202 -2.41 -15.56 10.45
CA THR A 202 -1.34 -16.25 11.19
C THR A 202 -1.88 -17.44 11.98
N ARG A 203 -3.10 -17.33 12.54
CA ARG A 203 -3.79 -18.44 13.22
C ARG A 203 -4.22 -19.56 12.29
N ALA A 204 -4.65 -19.26 11.06
CA ALA A 204 -5.00 -20.24 10.05
C ALA A 204 -3.77 -21.06 9.62
N VAL A 205 -2.65 -20.38 9.37
CA VAL A 205 -1.37 -21.02 9.04
C VAL A 205 -0.86 -21.88 10.22
N MET A 206 -0.94 -21.38 11.46
CA MET A 206 -0.57 -22.17 12.64
C MET A 206 -1.43 -23.41 12.82
N SER A 207 -2.74 -23.32 12.57
CA SER A 207 -3.67 -24.44 12.70
C SER A 207 -3.38 -25.55 11.67
N ILE A 208 -3.03 -25.18 10.43
CA ILE A 208 -2.62 -26.13 9.39
C ILE A 208 -1.30 -26.83 9.76
N VAL A 209 -0.29 -26.08 10.23
CA VAL A 209 0.98 -26.65 10.67
C VAL A 209 0.78 -27.63 11.83
N LEU A 210 -0.10 -27.30 12.78
CA LEU A 210 -0.40 -28.16 13.92
C LEU A 210 -1.09 -29.47 13.48
N MET A 211 -1.99 -29.43 12.51
CA MET A 211 -2.62 -30.65 11.95
C MET A 211 -1.62 -31.53 11.21
N ILE A 212 -0.70 -30.95 10.44
CA ILE A 212 0.34 -31.71 9.73
C ILE A 212 1.26 -32.42 10.72
N VAL A 213 1.71 -31.73 11.78
CA VAL A 213 2.57 -32.31 12.83
C VAL A 213 1.85 -33.43 13.57
N ALA A 214 0.56 -33.26 13.91
CA ALA A 214 -0.23 -34.31 14.56
C ALA A 214 -0.38 -35.56 13.68
N THR A 215 -0.53 -35.39 12.37
CA THR A 215 -0.70 -36.51 11.43
C THR A 215 0.59 -37.33 11.28
N VAL A 216 1.75 -36.66 11.24
CA VAL A 216 3.07 -37.32 11.17
C VAL A 216 3.39 -38.09 12.47
N MET A 217 3.01 -37.55 13.63
CA MET A 217 3.24 -38.21 14.92
C MET A 217 2.39 -39.47 15.12
N LEU A 218 1.21 -39.57 14.50
CA LEU A 218 0.38 -40.79 14.59
C LEU A 218 0.83 -41.93 13.64
N SER A 219 1.76 -41.64 12.72
CA SER A 219 2.23 -42.60 11.72
C SER A 219 3.64 -43.15 11.98
N LEU A 220 4.23 -42.85 13.14
CA LEU A 220 5.50 -43.36 13.67
C LEU A 220 5.27 -44.23 14.90
#